data_AF-A0A0G1FF25-F1
#
_entry.id   AF-A0A0G1FF25-F1
#
_cell.length_a   1.000
_cell.length_b   1.000
_cell.length_c   1.000
_cell.angle_alpha   90.00
_cell.angle_beta   90.00
_cell.angle_gamma   90.00
#
_symmetry.space_group_name_H-M   'P 1'
#
loop_
_entity.id
_entity.type
_entity.pdbx_description
1 polymer ?
#
loop_
_entity_poly.entity_id
_entity_poly.type
_entity_poly.pdbx_seq_one_letter_code
_entity_poly.pdbx_strand_id
1 'polypeptide(L)'
;MFCTIINDCKDANAFGRQSTRVASLLSCPITTIGVSSDIEAAGNLIDALDASEGREGFILVNVAPRDGASKKWGNGSPFALFSYHKTQVISSVEGYTLSLVKKLLPQSHLQIISFEKIVSLFSDLDEAGKIRIATTQFRSFEFLPRIACLLAQSVVDIPTTPLAWDTIQDISPTIWWVDNFGNCKTTLTNQDIEVETTKIISFPFGELPFYLRLKDVPDNITACVIGSSGINNIRLLEIVVQGGSATQTLNIGIRNRL
;
A
#
# COMPACT_ATOMS: atom_id res chain seq x y z
N MET A 1 2.90 3.60 -19.70
CA MET A 1 3.34 4.05 -18.36
C MET A 1 2.18 4.69 -17.60
N PHE A 2 2.01 4.35 -16.32
CA PHE A 2 1.06 4.99 -15.38
C PHE A 2 1.79 5.43 -14.11
N CYS A 3 1.15 6.25 -13.26
CA CYS A 3 1.59 6.44 -11.89
C CYS A 3 0.43 6.47 -10.89
N THR A 4 0.52 5.67 -9.83
CA THR A 4 -0.42 5.70 -8.70
C THR A 4 0.27 6.29 -7.48
N ILE A 5 -0.36 7.26 -6.82
CA ILE A 5 0.12 7.89 -5.59
C ILE A 5 -0.79 7.44 -4.44
N ILE A 6 -0.24 6.73 -3.46
CA ILE A 6 -0.93 6.30 -2.24
C ILE A 6 -0.37 7.12 -1.08
N ASN A 7 -1.19 7.96 -0.45
CA ASN A 7 -0.68 8.93 0.52
C ASN A 7 -1.66 9.24 1.67
N ASP A 8 -1.12 9.50 2.85
CA ASP A 8 -1.86 10.00 4.02
C ASP A 8 -2.15 11.51 3.94
N CYS A 9 -1.37 12.25 3.16
CA CYS A 9 -1.62 13.65 2.79
C CYS A 9 -2.67 13.73 1.67
N LYS A 10 -3.92 13.44 2.02
CA LYS A 10 -5.03 13.13 1.08
C LYS A 10 -6.03 14.25 0.80
N ASP A 11 -5.76 15.48 1.23
CA ASP A 11 -6.63 16.60 0.86
C ASP A 11 -6.46 16.97 -0.63
N ALA A 12 -7.45 17.66 -1.19
CA ALA A 12 -7.47 18.00 -2.61
C ALA A 12 -6.29 18.88 -3.04
N ASN A 13 -5.78 19.77 -2.17
CA ASN A 13 -4.64 20.61 -2.49
C ASN A 13 -3.35 19.78 -2.53
N ALA A 14 -3.12 18.93 -1.52
CA ALA A 14 -1.98 18.03 -1.47
C ALA A 14 -1.95 17.09 -2.68
N PHE A 15 -3.08 16.50 -3.07
CA PHE A 15 -3.17 15.66 -4.26
C PHE A 15 -3.01 16.44 -5.56
N GLY A 16 -3.60 17.63 -5.68
CA GLY A 16 -3.43 18.47 -6.86
C GLY A 16 -1.96 18.82 -7.11
N ARG A 17 -1.24 19.20 -6.05
CA ARG A 17 0.20 19.52 -6.13
C ARG A 17 1.03 18.30 -6.48
N GLN A 18 0.83 17.17 -5.81
CA GLN A 18 1.57 15.94 -6.09
C GLN A 18 1.33 15.44 -7.51
N SER A 19 0.07 15.39 -7.94
CA SER A 19 -0.30 14.94 -9.28
C SER A 19 0.29 15.85 -10.35
N THR A 20 0.23 17.17 -10.17
CA THR A 20 0.84 18.13 -11.08
C THR A 20 2.36 17.92 -11.19
N ARG A 21 3.05 17.72 -10.06
CA ARG A 21 4.50 17.47 -10.05
C ARG A 21 4.85 16.17 -10.77
N VAL A 22 4.18 15.07 -10.43
CA VAL A 22 4.46 13.77 -11.07
C VAL A 22 4.13 13.82 -12.56
N ALA A 23 2.99 14.39 -12.95
CA ALA A 23 2.62 14.55 -14.35
C ALA A 23 3.64 15.40 -15.12
N SER A 24 4.15 16.48 -14.52
CA SER A 24 5.16 17.34 -15.16
C SER A 24 6.51 16.64 -15.37
N LEU A 25 6.86 15.66 -14.52
CA LEU A 25 8.12 14.93 -14.60
C LEU A 25 8.03 13.67 -15.46
N LEU A 26 6.90 12.94 -15.39
CA LEU A 26 6.74 11.64 -16.03
C LEU A 26 5.89 11.66 -17.30
N SER A 27 5.14 12.74 -17.55
CA SER A 27 4.21 12.84 -18.69
C SER A 27 3.26 11.63 -18.81
N CYS A 28 2.71 11.15 -17.69
CA CYS A 28 1.81 10.00 -17.66
C CYS A 28 0.51 10.26 -16.86
N PRO A 29 -0.54 9.45 -17.06
CA PRO A 29 -1.75 9.51 -16.25
C PRO A 29 -1.46 9.22 -14.78
N ILE A 30 -2.05 10.04 -13.89
CA ILE A 30 -1.86 9.96 -12.45
C ILE A 30 -3.17 9.57 -11.76
N THR A 31 -3.11 8.58 -10.89
CA THR A 31 -4.20 8.20 -9.98
C THR A 31 -3.77 8.44 -8.54
N THR A 32 -4.65 8.98 -7.71
CA THR A 32 -4.39 9.22 -6.28
C THR A 32 -5.30 8.39 -5.40
N ILE A 33 -4.75 7.76 -4.37
CA ILE A 33 -5.46 6.98 -3.36
C ILE A 33 -5.13 7.57 -1.99
N GLY A 34 -6.16 8.10 -1.31
CA GLY A 34 -6.04 8.65 0.03
C GLY A 34 -6.22 7.59 1.09
N VAL A 35 -5.26 7.50 2.01
CA VAL A 35 -5.28 6.54 3.12
C VAL A 35 -5.25 7.26 4.46
N SER A 36 -5.72 6.61 5.52
CA SER A 36 -5.68 7.14 6.89
C SER A 36 -4.66 6.44 7.76
N SER A 37 -4.05 5.36 7.27
CA SER A 37 -3.15 4.51 8.03
C SER A 37 -2.19 3.73 7.12
N ASP A 38 -1.11 3.24 7.72
CA ASP A 38 -0.11 2.38 7.07
C ASP A 38 -0.71 1.04 6.61
N ILE A 39 -1.68 0.50 7.34
CA ILE A 39 -2.38 -0.73 6.97
C ILE A 39 -3.31 -0.55 5.76
N GLU A 40 -3.98 0.60 5.66
CA GLU A 40 -4.75 0.94 4.45
C GLU A 40 -3.81 1.09 3.25
N ALA A 41 -2.64 1.70 3.41
CA ALA A 41 -1.64 1.79 2.35
C ALA A 41 -1.13 0.42 1.92
N ALA A 42 -0.92 -0.50 2.86
CA ALA A 42 -0.50 -1.85 2.55
C ALA A 42 -1.49 -2.58 1.63
N GLY A 43 -2.79 -2.51 1.95
CA GLY A 43 -3.82 -3.15 1.14
C GLY A 43 -4.02 -2.45 -0.21
N ASN A 44 -4.04 -1.12 -0.24
CA ASN A 44 -4.16 -0.37 -1.50
C ASN A 44 -2.93 -0.54 -2.41
N LEU A 45 -1.73 -0.77 -1.86
CA LEU A 45 -0.55 -1.11 -2.64
C LEU A 45 -0.75 -2.44 -3.36
N ILE A 46 -1.28 -3.46 -2.69
CA ILE A 46 -1.60 -4.75 -3.31
C ILE A 46 -2.67 -4.59 -4.39
N ASP A 47 -3.76 -3.88 -4.11
CA ASP A 47 -4.82 -3.64 -5.09
C ASP A 47 -4.29 -2.88 -6.33
N ALA A 48 -3.40 -1.90 -6.13
CA ALA A 48 -2.77 -1.17 -7.23
C ALA A 48 -1.80 -2.05 -8.04
N LEU A 49 -1.08 -2.97 -7.39
CA LEU A 49 -0.21 -3.94 -8.05
C LEU A 49 -1.03 -4.93 -8.90
N ASP A 50 -2.11 -5.50 -8.35
CA ASP A 50 -3.02 -6.40 -9.08
C ASP A 50 -3.66 -5.70 -10.27
N ALA A 51 -4.20 -4.49 -10.08
CA ALA A 51 -4.79 -3.69 -11.15
C ALA A 51 -3.79 -3.29 -12.26
N SER A 52 -2.51 -3.17 -11.92
CA SER A 52 -1.47 -2.86 -12.91
C SER A 52 -1.18 -4.01 -13.86
N GLU A 53 -1.48 -5.26 -13.46
CA GLU A 53 -1.13 -6.49 -14.17
C GLU A 53 0.37 -6.54 -14.56
N GLY A 54 1.23 -5.91 -13.74
CA GLY A 54 2.68 -5.86 -13.98
C GLY A 54 3.13 -4.99 -15.16
N ARG A 55 2.25 -4.14 -15.70
CA ARG A 55 2.57 -3.19 -16.79
C ARG A 55 3.57 -2.13 -16.32
N GLU A 56 4.24 -1.50 -17.28
CA GLU A 56 5.17 -0.41 -16.99
C GLU A 56 4.48 0.76 -16.29
N GLY A 57 5.01 1.16 -15.12
CA GLY A 57 4.50 2.27 -14.34
C GLY A 57 5.15 2.39 -12.96
N PHE A 58 4.65 3.34 -12.20
CA PHE A 58 5.13 3.65 -10.85
C PHE A 58 4.00 3.59 -9.82
N ILE A 59 4.27 3.04 -8.65
CA ILE A 59 3.42 3.20 -7.47
C ILE A 59 4.23 3.90 -6.38
N LEU A 60 3.80 5.10 -6.01
CA LEU A 60 4.44 5.96 -5.03
C LEU A 60 3.64 5.91 -3.74
N VAL A 61 4.16 5.25 -2.72
CA VAL A 61 3.51 5.08 -1.43
C VAL A 61 4.23 5.90 -0.37
N ASN A 62 3.49 6.78 0.31
CA ASN A 62 4.02 7.54 1.42
C ASN A 62 2.99 7.61 2.54
N VAL A 63 3.26 6.86 3.61
CA VAL A 63 2.59 7.02 4.88
C VAL A 63 3.65 7.29 5.93
N ALA A 64 3.52 8.41 6.64
CA ALA A 64 4.49 8.86 7.62
C ALA A 64 3.79 9.10 8.97
N PRO A 65 3.44 8.03 9.71
CA PRO A 65 2.86 8.17 11.04
C PRO A 65 3.85 8.92 11.93
N ARG A 66 3.40 9.99 12.60
CA ARG A 66 4.27 10.87 13.39
C ARG A 66 4.45 10.37 14.84
N ASP A 67 4.12 9.11 15.08
CA ASP A 67 3.88 8.52 16.40
C ASP A 67 5.19 8.11 17.11
N GLY A 68 6.31 8.77 16.78
CA GLY A 68 7.61 8.58 17.40
C GLY A 68 8.48 7.47 16.80
N ALA A 69 7.91 6.52 16.05
CA ALA A 69 8.67 5.46 15.36
C ALA A 69 9.69 6.03 14.35
N SER A 70 9.33 7.13 13.68
CA SER A 70 10.14 7.83 12.68
C SER A 70 11.31 8.63 13.26
N LYS A 71 11.37 8.86 14.58
CA LYS A 71 12.49 9.56 15.23
C LYS A 71 13.80 8.76 15.22
N LYS A 72 13.74 7.47 14.91
CA LYS A 72 14.94 6.63 14.73
C LYS A 72 15.75 7.03 13.50
N TRP A 73 15.13 7.71 12.54
CA TRP A 73 15.74 8.11 11.29
C TRP A 73 15.93 9.62 11.27
N GLY A 74 17.15 10.09 10.97
CA GLY A 74 17.51 11.51 11.05
C GLY A 74 16.62 12.45 10.22
N ASN A 75 15.98 11.95 9.16
CA ASN A 75 15.09 12.72 8.28
C ASN A 75 13.75 12.00 7.98
N GLY A 76 13.17 11.35 9.00
CA GLY A 76 11.93 10.58 8.86
C GLY A 76 12.12 9.25 8.11
N SER A 77 11.01 8.51 7.91
CA SER A 77 11.05 7.13 7.40
C SER A 77 11.84 6.98 6.09
N PRO A 78 12.72 5.96 5.95
CA PRO A 78 13.37 5.69 4.67
C PRO A 78 12.35 5.24 3.62
N PHE A 79 12.75 5.35 2.35
CA PHE A 79 11.97 4.82 1.23
C PHE A 79 12.62 3.54 0.70
N ALA A 80 11.81 2.50 0.56
CA ALA A 80 12.17 1.30 -0.16
C ALA A 80 11.82 1.42 -1.65
N LEU A 81 12.58 0.71 -2.48
CA LEU A 81 12.39 0.48 -3.90
C LEU A 81 12.30 -1.03 -4.13
N PHE A 82 11.32 -1.45 -4.92
CA PHE A 82 11.27 -2.79 -5.49
C PHE A 82 10.46 -2.80 -6.78
N SER A 83 10.54 -3.90 -7.52
CA SER A 83 9.79 -4.10 -8.76
C SER A 83 8.79 -5.24 -8.60
N TYR A 84 7.62 -5.08 -9.23
CA TYR A 84 6.71 -6.16 -9.53
C TYR A 84 6.48 -6.18 -11.04
N HIS A 85 7.10 -7.16 -11.71
CA HIS A 85 7.25 -7.16 -13.17
C HIS A 85 7.86 -5.83 -13.67
N LYS A 86 7.12 -5.05 -14.47
CA LYS A 86 7.56 -3.74 -14.98
C LYS A 86 7.04 -2.56 -14.14
N THR A 87 6.31 -2.82 -13.07
CA THR A 87 5.85 -1.78 -12.13
C THR A 87 6.93 -1.53 -11.09
N GLN A 88 7.42 -0.29 -11.00
CA GLN A 88 8.33 0.13 -9.95
C GLN A 88 7.55 0.69 -8.76
N VAL A 89 7.89 0.25 -7.56
CA VAL A 89 7.26 0.71 -6.32
C VAL A 89 8.29 1.46 -5.48
N ILE A 90 7.95 2.68 -5.09
CA ILE A 90 8.72 3.46 -4.12
C ILE A 90 7.82 3.71 -2.91
N SER A 91 8.17 3.16 -1.75
CA SER A 91 7.30 3.13 -0.57
C SER A 91 8.02 3.57 0.70
N SER A 92 7.33 4.27 1.60
CA SER A 92 7.78 4.37 2.99
C SER A 92 7.92 2.96 3.61
N VAL A 93 8.92 2.77 4.47
CA VAL A 93 9.24 1.46 5.07
C VAL A 93 8.52 1.24 6.40
N GLU A 94 8.19 2.31 7.12
CA GLU A 94 7.65 2.20 8.48
C GLU A 94 6.26 1.58 8.56
N GLY A 95 6.00 1.02 9.74
CA GLY A 95 4.71 0.44 10.10
C GLY A 95 4.37 -0.76 9.25
N TYR A 96 3.10 -0.86 8.88
CA TYR A 96 2.56 -1.98 8.11
C TYR A 96 2.62 -1.80 6.59
N THR A 97 3.15 -0.68 6.08
CA THR A 97 3.07 -0.28 4.67
C THR A 97 3.52 -1.38 3.69
N LEU A 98 4.59 -2.11 4.04
CA LEU A 98 5.14 -3.19 3.22
C LEU A 98 4.78 -4.60 3.72
N SER A 99 3.99 -4.72 4.78
CA SER A 99 3.71 -6.01 5.43
C SER A 99 2.88 -6.96 4.57
N LEU A 100 1.95 -6.44 3.77
CA LEU A 100 1.23 -7.28 2.80
C LEU A 100 2.09 -7.66 1.60
N VAL A 101 3.06 -6.83 1.20
CA VAL A 101 4.06 -7.23 0.20
C VAL A 101 4.92 -8.37 0.75
N LYS A 102 5.36 -8.29 2.01
CA LYS A 102 6.08 -9.37 2.70
C LYS A 102 5.29 -10.68 2.69
N LYS A 103 3.99 -10.60 3.02
CA LYS A 103 3.10 -11.78 3.08
C LYS A 103 2.85 -12.39 1.70
N LEU A 104 2.52 -11.57 0.70
CA LEU A 104 1.99 -12.05 -0.59
C LEU A 104 3.05 -12.17 -1.69
N LEU A 105 4.16 -11.45 -1.56
CA LEU A 105 5.27 -11.38 -2.51
C LEU A 105 6.63 -11.54 -1.80
N PRO A 106 6.86 -12.61 -1.01
CA PRO A 106 8.10 -12.76 -0.22
C PRO A 106 9.36 -12.87 -1.08
N GLN A 107 9.21 -13.15 -2.38
CA GLN A 107 10.32 -13.24 -3.34
C GLN A 107 10.79 -11.88 -3.85
N SER A 108 10.08 -10.78 -3.56
CA SER A 108 10.48 -9.45 -3.99
C SER A 108 11.78 -9.02 -3.33
N HIS A 109 12.68 -8.43 -4.13
CA HIS A 109 13.93 -7.86 -3.63
C HIS A 109 13.72 -6.40 -3.24
N LEU A 110 13.68 -6.13 -1.93
CA LEU A 110 13.56 -4.79 -1.40
C LEU A 110 14.93 -4.11 -1.27
N GLN A 111 14.97 -2.82 -1.57
CA GLN A 111 16.16 -1.99 -1.43
C GLN A 111 15.81 -0.67 -0.74
N ILE A 112 16.59 -0.19 0.22
CA ILE A 112 16.46 1.16 0.78
C ILE A 112 17.20 2.16 -0.10
N ILE A 113 16.55 3.26 -0.44
CA ILE A 113 17.14 4.38 -1.17
C ILE A 113 17.99 5.22 -0.20
N SER A 114 19.24 5.46 -0.58
CA SER A 114 20.16 6.35 0.15
C SER A 114 19.79 7.81 -0.10
N PHE A 115 19.08 8.43 0.85
CA PHE A 115 18.60 9.82 0.73
C PHE A 115 19.71 10.83 0.43
N GLU A 116 20.84 10.77 1.15
CA GLU A 116 21.94 11.72 0.97
C GLU A 116 22.59 11.61 -0.42
N LYS A 117 22.72 10.38 -0.92
CA LYS A 117 23.37 10.10 -2.22
C LYS A 117 22.47 10.40 -3.40
N ILE A 118 21.14 10.21 -3.27
CA ILE A 118 20.22 10.44 -4.39
C ILE A 118 19.98 11.93 -4.65
N VAL A 119 20.02 12.79 -3.62
CA VAL A 119 19.78 14.22 -3.77
C VAL A 119 20.81 14.89 -4.68
N SER A 120 22.06 14.42 -4.69
CA SER A 120 23.09 14.93 -5.59
C SER A 120 22.86 14.56 -7.06
N LEU A 121 22.01 13.57 -7.34
CA LEU A 121 21.69 13.10 -8.70
C LEU A 121 20.55 13.89 -9.36
N PHE A 122 19.85 14.75 -8.62
CA PHE A 122 18.80 15.61 -9.20
C PHE A 122 19.43 16.76 -9.99
N SER A 123 19.57 16.56 -11.30
CA SER A 123 20.19 17.53 -12.23
C SER A 123 19.36 18.80 -12.45
N ASP A 124 18.07 18.76 -12.16
CA ASP A 124 17.16 19.91 -12.33
C ASP A 124 17.11 20.84 -11.11
N LEU A 125 17.96 20.60 -10.11
CA LEU A 125 18.04 21.39 -8.89
C LEU A 125 19.39 22.08 -8.75
N ASP A 126 19.35 23.36 -8.37
CA ASP A 126 20.49 24.06 -7.82
C ASP A 126 20.77 23.64 -6.36
N GLU A 127 21.85 24.15 -5.77
CA GLU A 127 22.24 23.81 -4.40
C GLU A 127 21.17 24.20 -3.37
N ALA A 128 20.49 25.33 -3.58
CA ALA A 128 19.37 25.75 -2.72
C ALA A 128 18.21 24.75 -2.81
N GLY A 129 17.88 24.28 -4.01
CA GLY A 129 16.88 23.24 -4.26
C GLY A 129 17.24 21.92 -3.58
N LYS A 130 18.49 21.48 -3.67
CA LYS A 130 18.99 20.26 -3.00
C LYS A 130 18.86 20.37 -1.47
N ILE A 131 19.25 21.51 -0.88
CA ILE A 131 19.09 21.77 0.57
C ILE A 131 17.61 21.76 0.97
N ARG A 132 16.74 22.36 0.14
CA ARG A 132 15.29 22.37 0.40
C ARG A 132 14.72 20.97 0.41
N ILE A 133 15.10 20.11 -0.54
CA ILE A 133 14.67 18.70 -0.54
C ILE A 133 15.25 17.98 0.68
N ALA A 134 16.51 18.22 1.01
CA ALA A 134 17.17 17.57 2.14
C ALA A 134 16.46 17.84 3.47
N THR A 135 15.82 19.00 3.61
CA THR A 135 15.20 19.47 4.86
C THR A 135 13.67 19.50 4.83
N THR A 136 13.04 19.11 3.71
CA THR A 136 11.58 19.19 3.56
C THR A 136 10.86 18.15 4.40
N GLN A 137 9.73 18.56 4.96
CA GLN A 137 8.77 17.65 5.59
C GLN A 137 7.79 17.03 4.57
N PHE A 138 7.71 17.58 3.35
CA PHE A 138 6.79 17.11 2.31
C PHE A 138 7.51 16.22 1.29
N ARG A 139 8.13 15.13 1.78
CA ARG A 139 8.98 14.23 0.98
C ARG A 139 8.20 13.53 -0.15
N SER A 140 6.91 13.24 0.05
CA SER A 140 6.06 12.72 -1.03
C SER A 140 5.85 13.68 -2.21
N PHE A 141 5.96 14.99 -2.00
CA PHE A 141 5.85 15.99 -3.07
C PHE A 141 7.22 16.32 -3.69
N GLU A 142 8.25 16.52 -2.87
CA GLU A 142 9.54 16.99 -3.36
C GLU A 142 10.49 15.87 -3.79
N PHE A 143 10.41 14.69 -3.15
CA PHE A 143 11.41 13.63 -3.29
C PHE A 143 10.92 12.48 -4.17
N LEU A 144 9.77 11.86 -3.84
CA LEU A 144 9.26 10.68 -4.57
C LEU A 144 9.10 10.88 -6.09
N PRO A 145 8.52 11.99 -6.58
CA PRO A 145 8.33 12.20 -8.02
C PRO A 145 9.65 12.24 -8.79
N ARG A 146 10.71 12.74 -8.16
CA ARG A 146 12.03 12.90 -8.78
C ARG A 146 12.76 11.57 -8.91
N ILE A 147 12.61 10.70 -7.92
CA ILE A 147 13.14 9.33 -7.98
C ILE A 147 12.46 8.55 -9.08
N ALA A 148 11.12 8.64 -9.16
CA ALA A 148 10.37 8.03 -10.25
C ALA A 148 10.87 8.54 -11.62
N CYS A 149 11.14 9.85 -11.73
CA CYS A 149 11.71 10.45 -12.94
C CYS A 149 13.09 9.89 -13.29
N LEU A 150 14.01 9.80 -12.33
CA LEU A 150 15.35 9.22 -12.55
C LEU A 150 15.26 7.76 -13.01
N LEU A 151 14.40 6.97 -12.38
CA LEU A 151 14.14 5.58 -12.75
C LEU A 151 13.56 5.47 -14.16
N ALA A 152 12.57 6.31 -14.50
CA ALA A 152 11.94 6.32 -15.83
C ALA A 152 12.95 6.65 -16.94
N GLN A 153 13.90 7.54 -16.66
CA GLN A 153 14.93 7.94 -17.62
C GLN A 153 16.01 6.87 -17.78
N SER A 154 16.21 5.97 -16.81
CA SER A 154 17.27 4.96 -16.80
C SER A 154 18.68 5.55 -17.02
N VAL A 155 18.88 6.80 -16.64
CA VAL A 155 20.15 7.54 -16.88
C VAL A 155 21.15 7.31 -15.75
N VAL A 156 20.68 6.91 -14.55
CA VAL A 156 21.54 6.78 -13.37
C VAL A 156 21.12 5.60 -12.52
N ASP A 157 22.10 4.88 -11.97
CA ASP A 157 21.88 3.87 -10.94
C ASP A 157 21.42 4.56 -9.65
N ILE A 158 20.27 4.15 -9.13
CA ILE A 158 19.77 4.65 -7.85
C ILE A 158 20.64 4.08 -6.73
N PRO A 159 21.29 4.91 -5.90
CA PRO A 159 22.08 4.42 -4.77
C PRO A 159 21.16 3.77 -3.74
N THR A 160 21.21 2.45 -3.66
CA THR A 160 20.42 1.67 -2.72
C THR A 160 21.28 0.70 -1.92
N THR A 161 20.70 0.19 -0.83
CA THR A 161 21.24 -0.94 -0.06
C THR A 161 20.14 -1.99 0.13
N PRO A 162 20.45 -3.30 0.14
CA PRO A 162 19.44 -4.33 0.38
C PRO A 162 18.67 -4.09 1.68
N LEU A 163 17.35 -4.34 1.65
CA LEU A 163 16.48 -4.29 2.81
C LEU A 163 16.04 -5.71 3.16
N ALA A 164 16.36 -6.15 4.37
CA ALA A 164 16.00 -7.47 4.85
C ALA A 164 14.54 -7.52 5.34
N TRP A 165 13.84 -8.60 4.99
CA TRP A 165 12.41 -8.79 5.33
C TRP A 165 12.12 -8.87 6.83
N ASP A 166 13.11 -9.27 7.63
CA ASP A 166 13.03 -9.31 9.10
C ASP A 166 12.85 -7.91 9.72
N THR A 167 13.27 -6.86 9.02
CA THR A 167 13.04 -5.46 9.44
C THR A 167 11.62 -4.96 9.16
N ILE A 168 10.86 -5.67 8.31
CA ILE A 168 9.48 -5.34 7.98
C ILE A 168 8.55 -6.09 8.93
N GLN A 169 7.65 -5.36 9.58
CA GLN A 169 6.66 -5.93 10.50
C GLN A 169 5.75 -6.92 9.78
N ASP A 170 5.41 -8.05 10.42
CA ASP A 170 4.41 -8.98 9.89
C ASP A 170 3.00 -8.42 10.07
N ILE A 171 2.16 -8.59 9.05
CA ILE A 171 0.76 -8.17 9.12
C ILE A 171 -0.03 -9.10 10.04
N SER A 172 -0.71 -8.53 11.04
CA SER A 172 -1.62 -9.31 11.90
C SER A 172 -2.93 -9.60 11.19
N PRO A 173 -3.65 -10.70 11.54
CA PRO A 173 -5.04 -10.91 11.13
C PRO A 173 -5.93 -9.75 11.60
N THR A 174 -6.40 -8.95 10.66
CA THR A 174 -7.16 -7.73 10.95
C THR A 174 -7.93 -7.24 9.73
N ILE A 175 -8.82 -6.26 9.93
CA ILE A 175 -9.51 -5.55 8.87
C ILE A 175 -8.63 -4.38 8.42
N TRP A 176 -8.23 -4.37 7.15
CA TRP A 176 -7.41 -3.28 6.59
C TRP A 176 -8.25 -2.21 5.88
N TRP A 177 -9.47 -2.56 5.45
CA TRP A 177 -10.36 -1.63 4.77
C TRP A 177 -11.83 -1.94 5.02
N VAL A 178 -12.63 -0.88 5.01
CA VAL A 178 -14.08 -0.94 4.99
C VAL A 178 -14.53 -0.26 3.71
N ASP A 179 -15.20 -1.00 2.83
CA ASP A 179 -15.69 -0.43 1.58
C ASP A 179 -16.95 0.44 1.77
N ASN A 180 -17.40 1.06 0.69
CA ASN A 180 -18.57 1.96 0.72
C ASN A 180 -19.89 1.26 1.06
N PHE A 181 -19.94 -0.07 0.99
CA PHE A 181 -21.09 -0.88 1.39
C PHE A 181 -20.99 -1.36 2.84
N GLY A 182 -19.85 -1.12 3.49
CA GLY A 182 -19.56 -1.59 4.85
C GLY A 182 -19.07 -3.03 4.91
N ASN A 183 -18.59 -3.60 3.79
CA ASN A 183 -17.86 -4.86 3.80
C ASN A 183 -16.47 -4.64 4.39
N CYS A 184 -16.01 -5.59 5.19
CA CYS A 184 -14.72 -5.52 5.85
C CYS A 184 -13.70 -6.39 5.11
N LYS A 185 -12.73 -5.77 4.45
CA LYS A 185 -11.63 -6.47 3.81
C LYS A 185 -10.57 -6.83 4.84
N THR A 186 -10.19 -8.10 4.87
CA THR A 186 -9.29 -8.64 5.88
C THR A 186 -7.88 -8.84 5.33
N THR A 187 -6.90 -9.01 6.23
CA THR A 187 -5.53 -9.41 5.88
C THR A 187 -5.36 -10.93 5.79
N LEU A 188 -6.42 -11.69 6.10
CA LEU A 188 -6.50 -13.12 5.86
C LEU A 188 -6.71 -13.38 4.37
N THR A 189 -6.26 -14.53 3.90
CA THR A 189 -6.25 -14.96 2.50
C THR A 189 -6.96 -16.29 2.35
N ASN A 190 -7.31 -16.64 1.12
CA ASN A 190 -7.74 -17.97 0.75
C ASN A 190 -6.69 -19.07 1.00
N GLN A 191 -5.44 -18.73 1.30
CA GLN A 191 -4.40 -19.69 1.71
C GLN A 191 -4.31 -19.87 3.22
N ASP A 192 -4.94 -18.99 4.00
CA ASP A 192 -5.01 -19.10 5.46
C ASP A 192 -6.11 -20.08 5.92
N ILE A 193 -6.89 -20.64 4.99
CA ILE A 193 -7.98 -21.58 5.25
C ILE A 193 -7.96 -22.75 4.25
N GLU A 194 -8.55 -23.88 4.62
CA GLU A 194 -8.81 -24.99 3.70
C GLU A 194 -10.10 -24.73 2.91
N VAL A 195 -10.01 -23.98 1.81
CA VAL A 195 -11.19 -23.46 1.05
C VAL A 195 -12.22 -24.55 0.69
N GLU A 196 -11.77 -25.76 0.33
CA GLU A 196 -12.65 -26.85 -0.12
C GLU A 196 -13.51 -27.45 0.99
N THR A 197 -13.01 -27.43 2.23
CA THR A 197 -13.61 -28.09 3.39
C THR A 197 -14.21 -27.08 4.37
N THR A 198 -13.76 -25.83 4.33
CA THR A 198 -14.20 -24.77 5.24
C THR A 198 -15.65 -24.41 4.96
N LYS A 199 -16.49 -24.50 5.99
CA LYS A 199 -17.90 -24.06 5.95
C LYS A 199 -18.18 -22.91 6.92
N ILE A 200 -17.36 -22.78 7.95
CA ILE A 200 -17.49 -21.80 9.03
C ILE A 200 -16.08 -21.32 9.38
N ILE A 201 -15.93 -20.03 9.65
CA ILE A 201 -14.69 -19.42 10.14
C ILE A 201 -14.98 -18.78 11.50
N SER A 202 -14.16 -19.12 12.49
CA SER A 202 -14.26 -18.58 13.84
C SER A 202 -13.46 -17.27 13.95
N PHE A 203 -14.11 -16.21 14.45
CA PHE A 203 -13.51 -14.92 14.76
C PHE A 203 -13.73 -14.57 16.24
N PRO A 204 -12.99 -13.58 16.81
CA PRO A 204 -13.18 -13.13 18.19
C PRO A 204 -14.60 -12.63 18.53
N PHE A 205 -15.36 -12.21 17.53
CA PHE A 205 -16.74 -11.71 17.68
C PHE A 205 -17.81 -12.75 17.28
N GLY A 206 -17.42 -13.98 16.92
CA GLY A 206 -18.35 -15.06 16.60
C GLY A 206 -17.93 -15.90 15.41
N GLU A 207 -18.77 -16.89 15.08
CA GLU A 207 -18.57 -17.78 13.94
C GLU A 207 -19.37 -17.28 12.73
N LEU A 208 -18.73 -17.23 11.56
CA LEU A 208 -19.37 -16.83 10.32
C LEU A 208 -19.38 -17.97 9.31
N PRO A 209 -20.50 -18.24 8.62
CA PRO A 209 -20.50 -19.17 7.50
C PRO A 209 -19.57 -18.65 6.39
N PHE A 210 -18.90 -19.57 5.71
CA PHE A 210 -18.02 -19.28 4.60
C PHE A 210 -18.69 -19.61 3.28
N TYR A 211 -18.59 -18.69 2.33
CA TYR A 211 -19.04 -18.88 0.95
C TYR A 211 -17.93 -18.46 -0.02
N LEU A 212 -17.86 -19.12 -1.17
CA LEU A 212 -16.84 -18.78 -2.16
C LEU A 212 -17.06 -17.39 -2.79
N ARG A 213 -18.32 -16.94 -2.91
CA ARG A 213 -18.68 -15.69 -3.57
C ARG A 213 -19.79 -14.99 -2.82
N LEU A 214 -19.78 -13.66 -2.85
CA LEU A 214 -20.83 -12.82 -2.26
C LEU A 214 -22.25 -13.21 -2.73
N LYS A 215 -22.43 -13.50 -4.02
CA LYS A 215 -23.75 -13.86 -4.57
C LYS A 215 -24.35 -15.16 -4.02
N ASP A 216 -23.52 -16.01 -3.38
CA ASP A 216 -23.95 -17.28 -2.81
C ASP A 216 -24.38 -17.10 -1.33
N VAL A 217 -24.16 -15.91 -0.75
CA VAL A 217 -24.58 -15.55 0.61
C VAL A 217 -26.09 -15.23 0.60
N PRO A 218 -26.92 -15.87 1.45
CA PRO A 218 -28.34 -15.54 1.54
C PRO A 218 -28.59 -14.14 2.08
N ASP A 219 -29.71 -13.52 1.70
CA ASP A 219 -30.07 -12.16 2.14
C ASP A 219 -30.09 -12.03 3.67
N ASN A 220 -29.55 -10.90 4.16
CA ASN A 220 -29.40 -10.56 5.57
C ASN A 220 -28.50 -11.50 6.39
N ILE A 221 -27.78 -12.41 5.74
CA ILE A 221 -26.79 -13.26 6.41
C ILE A 221 -25.43 -12.55 6.42
N THR A 222 -24.80 -12.57 7.59
CA THR A 222 -23.39 -12.18 7.76
C THR A 222 -22.52 -13.38 7.46
N ALA A 223 -21.52 -13.20 6.60
CA ALA A 223 -20.67 -14.28 6.14
C ALA A 223 -19.23 -13.82 5.89
N CYS A 224 -18.33 -14.79 5.80
CA CYS A 224 -17.00 -14.59 5.25
C CYS A 224 -16.96 -15.11 3.81
N VAL A 225 -16.33 -14.36 2.90
CA VAL A 225 -16.19 -14.73 1.49
C VAL A 225 -14.77 -14.54 0.99
N ILE A 226 -14.46 -15.11 -0.17
CA ILE A 226 -13.26 -14.72 -0.92
C ILE A 226 -13.54 -13.37 -1.59
N GLY A 227 -12.76 -12.36 -1.22
CA GLY A 227 -12.86 -11.00 -1.70
C GLY A 227 -12.21 -10.76 -3.06
N SER A 228 -12.34 -9.52 -3.55
CA SER A 228 -11.73 -9.12 -4.83
C SER A 228 -10.27 -8.73 -4.67
N SER A 229 -9.90 -8.17 -3.51
CA SER A 229 -8.55 -7.70 -3.22
C SER A 229 -7.58 -8.86 -3.05
N GLY A 230 -6.32 -8.65 -3.40
CA GLY A 230 -5.29 -9.68 -3.41
C GLY A 230 -4.38 -9.54 -4.63
N ILE A 231 -3.58 -10.57 -4.89
CA ILE A 231 -2.67 -10.57 -6.04
C ILE A 231 -2.49 -11.97 -6.60
N ASN A 232 -2.46 -12.09 -7.94
CA ASN A 232 -2.40 -13.36 -8.63
C ASN A 232 -3.57 -14.28 -8.21
N ASN A 233 -3.26 -15.48 -7.70
CA ASN A 233 -4.24 -16.46 -7.22
C ASN A 233 -4.51 -16.37 -5.70
N ILE A 234 -3.86 -15.43 -5.00
CA ILE A 234 -4.03 -15.23 -3.56
C ILE A 234 -5.00 -14.08 -3.36
N ARG A 235 -6.17 -14.37 -2.81
CA ARG A 235 -7.25 -13.40 -2.61
C ARG A 235 -7.52 -13.24 -1.13
N LEU A 236 -7.73 -12.00 -0.70
CA LEU A 236 -8.03 -11.64 0.67
C LEU A 236 -9.46 -12.05 1.01
N LEU A 237 -9.70 -12.47 2.25
CA LEU A 237 -11.04 -12.76 2.73
C LEU A 237 -11.77 -11.46 3.06
N GLU A 238 -13.08 -11.45 2.88
CA GLU A 238 -13.97 -10.32 3.17
C GLU A 238 -15.11 -10.75 4.08
N ILE A 239 -15.44 -9.94 5.08
CA ILE A 239 -16.63 -10.13 5.90
C ILE A 239 -17.73 -9.22 5.35
N VAL A 240 -18.88 -9.81 5.03
CA VAL A 240 -19.97 -9.18 4.29
C VAL A 240 -21.30 -9.43 4.98
N VAL A 241 -22.29 -8.58 4.68
CA VAL A 241 -23.71 -8.84 4.98
C VAL A 241 -24.46 -8.67 3.67
N GLN A 242 -25.11 -9.73 3.19
CA GLN A 242 -25.85 -9.63 1.94
C GLN A 242 -27.03 -8.67 2.11
N GLY A 243 -27.01 -7.56 1.35
CA GLY A 243 -28.01 -6.49 1.48
C GLY A 243 -27.82 -5.57 2.70
N GLY A 244 -26.68 -5.62 3.38
CA GLY A 244 -26.40 -4.82 4.58
C GLY A 244 -24.93 -4.42 4.73
N SER A 245 -24.57 -3.99 5.95
CA SER A 245 -23.24 -3.49 6.31
C SER A 245 -22.63 -4.34 7.42
N ALA A 246 -21.52 -5.02 7.14
CA ALA A 246 -20.82 -5.85 8.14
C ALA A 246 -20.27 -5.02 9.30
N THR A 247 -19.76 -3.81 9.03
CA THR A 247 -19.29 -2.90 10.08
C THR A 247 -20.37 -2.52 11.06
N GLN A 248 -21.59 -2.25 10.59
CA GLN A 248 -22.72 -1.92 11.45
C GLN A 248 -23.25 -3.15 12.20
N THR A 249 -23.44 -4.27 11.50
CA THR A 249 -24.01 -5.50 12.10
C THR A 249 -23.10 -6.08 13.18
N LEU A 250 -21.78 -6.07 12.97
CA LEU A 250 -20.81 -6.68 13.89
C LEU A 250 -20.09 -5.68 14.79
N ASN A 251 -20.32 -4.37 14.61
CA ASN A 251 -19.59 -3.30 15.29
C ASN A 251 -18.05 -3.46 15.19
N ILE A 252 -17.59 -3.72 13.97
CA ILE A 252 -16.17 -3.88 13.60
C ILE A 252 -15.76 -2.83 12.56
N GLY A 253 -14.46 -2.62 12.40
CA GLY A 253 -13.88 -1.68 11.45
C GLY A 253 -12.37 -1.85 11.30
N ILE A 254 -11.72 -0.88 10.68
CA ILE A 254 -10.29 -0.90 10.40
C ILE A 254 -9.49 -1.14 11.70
N ARG A 255 -8.48 -2.02 11.64
CA ARG A 255 -7.66 -2.51 12.77
C ARG A 255 -8.35 -3.40 13.80
N ASN A 256 -9.64 -3.76 13.65
CA ASN A 256 -10.21 -4.83 14.47
C ASN A 256 -9.42 -6.13 14.23
N ARG A 257 -8.97 -6.76 15.32
CA ARG A 257 -8.25 -8.05 15.25
C ARG A 257 -9.21 -9.17 14.88
N LEU A 258 -8.72 -10.11 14.07
CA LEU A 258 -9.42 -11.29 13.58
C LEU A 258 -8.79 -12.57 14.12
#